data_AF-O50756-F1
#
_entry.id   AF-O50756-F1
#
_cell.length_a   1.000
_cell.length_b   1.000
_cell.length_c   1.000
_cell.angle_alpha   90.00
_cell.angle_beta   90.00
_cell.angle_gamma   90.00
#
_symmetry.space_group_name_H-M   'P 1'
#
loop_
_entity.id
_entity.type
_entity.pdbx_description
1 polymer ?
#
loop_
_entity_poly.entity_id
_entity_poly.type
_entity_poly.pdbx_seq_one_letter_code
_entity_poly.pdbx_strand_id
1 'polypeptide(L)'
;MKSSVVTTSITEEQIYKEFLRLGMEQLIAQDLSKRYYHNELTYRDLENLEKQFGIKFDNLVTKIDTVKSELTTKIDNVEKNLQKDISNLDVKIDTVKSELTTKIDNVEKNLQKDISNLDVKIDTVKSELTTKIDNVEKNLDTKIDNVEKNLDTKIDNVEKNLDTKIDNVEKNLQKDMFSLEQRLEIKLEANNKLLLEKLEANNKLLLEKLEANSKVLLEKLEANNKVSSEKLKVSNRIVIIAVVVVPTAISILTPFITSLISNYFK
;
A
#
# COMPACT_ATOMS: atom_id res chain seq x y z
N MET A 1 116.19 -81.83 43.11
CA MET A 1 115.83 -83.24 43.34
C MET A 1 114.54 -83.54 42.60
N LYS A 2 114.61 -84.02 41.35
CA LYS A 2 113.45 -84.52 40.61
C LYS A 2 113.17 -85.92 41.17
N SER A 3 112.09 -86.05 41.95
CA SER A 3 111.55 -87.35 42.31
C SER A 3 111.10 -88.02 41.01
N SER A 4 111.90 -88.96 40.53
CA SER A 4 111.52 -89.88 39.46
C SER A 4 110.37 -90.72 40.00
N VAL A 5 109.14 -90.35 39.67
CA VAL A 5 108.00 -91.25 39.82
C VAL A 5 108.28 -92.41 38.86
N VAL A 6 108.79 -93.51 39.42
CA VAL A 6 108.92 -94.77 38.71
C VAL A 6 107.49 -95.20 38.40
N THR A 7 107.03 -94.98 37.17
CA THR A 7 105.80 -95.60 36.69
C THR A 7 106.10 -97.07 36.52
N THR A 8 105.89 -97.86 37.56
CA THR A 8 105.83 -99.32 37.46
C THR A 8 104.62 -99.66 36.60
N SER A 9 104.82 -99.83 35.29
CA SER A 9 103.77 -100.35 34.41
C SER A 9 103.50 -101.80 34.81
N ILE A 10 102.37 -102.03 35.48
CA ILE A 10 101.90 -103.38 35.79
C ILE A 10 101.62 -104.09 34.46
N THR A 11 102.17 -105.27 34.24
CA THR A 11 101.98 -106.10 33.04
C THR A 11 100.76 -107.01 33.17
N GLU A 12 100.18 -107.46 32.06
CA GLU A 12 99.08 -108.45 32.04
C GLU A 12 99.41 -109.67 32.91
N GLU A 13 100.64 -110.16 32.83
CA GLU A 13 101.11 -111.31 33.58
C GLU A 13 101.22 -111.04 35.09
N GLN A 14 101.56 -109.80 35.48
CA GLN A 14 101.53 -109.40 36.90
C GLN A 14 100.10 -109.35 37.44
N ILE A 15 99.12 -108.88 36.65
CA ILE A 15 97.70 -108.90 37.01
C ILE A 15 97.18 -110.34 37.12
N TYR A 16 97.56 -111.20 36.17
CA TYR A 16 97.21 -112.62 36.14
C TYR A 16 97.72 -113.38 37.37
N LYS A 17 99.01 -113.23 37.70
CA LYS A 17 99.62 -113.86 38.89
C LYS A 17 98.96 -113.38 40.18
N GLU A 18 98.59 -112.10 40.24
CA GLU A 18 97.90 -111.55 41.40
C GLU A 18 96.47 -112.08 41.54
N PHE A 19 95.72 -112.26 40.44
CA PHE A 19 94.42 -112.93 40.47
C PHE A 19 94.49 -114.39 40.91
N LEU A 20 95.50 -115.15 40.47
CA LEU A 20 95.75 -116.51 40.97
C LEU A 20 96.08 -116.51 42.48
N ARG A 21 96.91 -115.56 42.93
CA ARG A 21 97.28 -115.41 44.35
C ARG A 21 96.06 -115.14 45.24
N LEU A 22 95.07 -114.42 44.71
CA LEU A 22 93.79 -114.13 45.36
C LEU A 22 92.80 -115.31 45.32
N GLY A 23 93.20 -116.46 44.78
CA GLY A 23 92.41 -117.69 44.75
C GLY A 23 91.44 -117.79 43.57
N MET A 24 91.64 -117.00 42.52
CA MET A 24 90.82 -117.07 41.31
C MET A 24 91.20 -118.30 40.47
N GLU A 25 90.19 -118.96 39.91
CA GLU A 25 90.38 -120.13 39.03
C GLU A 25 91.18 -119.73 37.78
N GLN A 26 92.02 -120.65 37.27
CA GLN A 26 93.07 -120.32 36.33
C GLN A 26 92.55 -119.71 35.02
N LEU A 27 91.46 -120.25 34.47
CA LEU A 27 90.85 -119.75 33.24
C LEU A 27 90.19 -118.38 33.47
N ILE A 28 89.51 -118.20 34.60
CA ILE A 28 88.91 -116.92 34.99
C ILE A 28 89.98 -115.84 35.22
N ALA A 29 91.08 -116.18 35.90
CA ALA A 29 92.19 -115.28 36.14
C ALA A 29 92.84 -114.81 34.83
N GLN A 30 93.01 -115.73 33.87
CA GLN A 30 93.62 -115.43 32.58
C GLN A 30 92.73 -114.53 31.71
N ASP A 31 91.42 -114.77 31.72
CA ASP A 31 90.45 -113.93 31.01
C ASP A 31 90.33 -112.52 31.64
N LEU A 32 90.25 -112.43 32.97
CA LEU A 32 90.12 -111.14 33.66
C LEU A 32 91.40 -110.31 33.64
N SER A 33 92.59 -110.92 33.72
CA SER A 33 93.85 -110.17 33.65
C SER A 33 94.04 -109.49 32.30
N LYS A 34 93.68 -110.20 31.23
CA LYS A 34 93.69 -109.67 29.86
C LYS A 34 92.70 -108.53 29.69
N ARG A 35 91.45 -108.72 30.14
CA ARG A 35 90.40 -107.69 30.09
C ARG A 35 90.76 -106.45 30.91
N TYR A 36 91.36 -106.63 32.08
CA TYR A 36 91.77 -105.53 32.96
C TYR A 36 92.99 -104.78 32.41
N TYR A 37 94.00 -105.50 31.92
CA TYR A 37 95.21 -104.89 31.34
C TYR A 37 94.91 -104.08 30.07
N HIS A 38 93.98 -104.57 29.23
CA HIS A 38 93.57 -103.90 28.00
C HIS A 38 92.35 -102.97 28.17
N ASN A 39 91.88 -102.73 29.40
CA ASN A 39 90.69 -101.91 29.70
C ASN A 39 89.41 -102.35 28.95
N GLU A 40 89.31 -103.61 28.53
CA GLU A 40 88.18 -104.14 27.75
C GLU A 40 86.85 -104.07 28.53
N LEU A 41 86.90 -104.14 29.86
CA LEU A 41 85.73 -103.99 30.73
C LEU A 41 85.20 -102.55 30.74
N THR A 42 86.10 -101.56 30.76
CA THR A 42 85.80 -100.12 30.79
C THR A 42 85.27 -99.60 29.45
N TYR A 43 85.80 -100.11 28.32
CA TYR A 43 85.28 -99.76 26.99
C TYR A 43 83.83 -100.24 26.79
N ARG A 44 83.46 -101.41 27.32
CA ARG A 44 82.10 -101.94 27.23
C ARG A 44 81.08 -101.09 27.99
N ASP A 45 81.45 -100.58 29.17
CA ASP A 45 80.57 -99.69 29.94
C ASP A 45 80.37 -98.34 29.24
N LEU A 46 81.41 -97.79 28.62
CA LEU A 46 81.31 -96.57 27.80
C LEU A 46 80.45 -96.79 26.55
N GLU A 47 80.61 -97.92 25.86
CA GLU A 47 79.77 -98.30 24.72
C GLU A 47 78.29 -98.45 25.13
N ASN A 48 78.03 -99.04 26.30
CA ASN A 48 76.69 -99.14 26.86
C ASN A 48 76.10 -97.77 27.19
N LEU A 49 76.89 -96.87 27.76
CA LEU A 49 76.47 -95.51 28.10
C LEU A 49 76.18 -94.69 26.84
N GLU A 50 77.02 -94.80 25.82
CA GLU A 50 76.81 -94.19 24.49
C GLU A 50 75.50 -94.67 23.87
N LYS A 51 75.26 -95.98 23.84
CA LYS A 51 73.98 -96.55 23.35
C LYS A 51 72.79 -96.03 24.16
N GLN A 52 72.87 -95.99 25.49
CA GLN A 52 71.80 -95.46 26.33
C GLN A 52 71.54 -93.98 26.07
N PHE A 53 72.57 -93.16 25.88
CA PHE A 53 72.42 -91.76 25.54
C PHE A 53 71.84 -91.57 24.15
N GLY A 54 72.27 -92.35 23.16
CA GLY A 54 71.68 -92.37 21.82
C GLY A 54 70.18 -92.65 21.87
N ILE A 55 69.78 -93.73 22.54
CA ILE A 55 68.36 -94.08 22.71
C ILE A 55 67.58 -92.96 23.42
N LYS A 56 68.13 -92.36 24.49
CA LYS A 56 67.47 -91.25 25.19
C LYS A 56 67.36 -90.00 24.31
N PHE A 57 68.37 -89.72 23.49
CA PHE A 57 68.37 -88.60 22.56
C PHE A 57 67.33 -88.79 21.46
N ASP A 58 67.28 -89.97 20.83
CA ASP A 58 66.28 -90.31 19.81
C ASP A 58 64.84 -90.22 20.36
N ASN A 59 64.64 -90.69 21.60
CA ASN A 59 63.36 -90.54 22.30
C ASN A 59 62.98 -89.08 22.54
N LEU A 60 63.95 -88.22 22.88
CA LEU A 60 63.71 -86.79 23.06
C LEU A 60 63.37 -86.11 21.73
N VAL A 61 64.12 -86.41 20.67
CA VAL A 61 63.84 -85.92 19.30
C VAL A 61 62.43 -86.31 18.88
N THR A 62 62.05 -87.58 19.07
CA THR A 62 60.70 -88.09 18.74
C THR A 62 59.61 -87.35 19.51
N LYS A 63 59.81 -87.06 20.80
CA LYS A 63 58.86 -86.27 21.61
C LYS A 63 58.76 -84.83 21.11
N ILE A 64 59.87 -84.19 20.76
CA ILE A 64 59.91 -82.84 20.21
C ILE A 64 59.14 -82.79 18.88
N ASP A 65 59.38 -83.75 17.99
CA ASP A 65 58.69 -83.84 16.70
C ASP A 65 57.18 -84.07 16.87
N THR A 66 56.80 -84.91 17.84
CA THR A 66 55.39 -85.13 18.20
C THR A 66 54.74 -83.85 18.70
N VAL A 67 55.34 -83.15 19.67
CA VAL A 67 54.82 -81.87 20.19
C VAL A 67 54.74 -80.81 19.09
N LYS A 68 55.76 -80.74 18.22
CA LYS A 68 55.76 -79.82 17.07
C LYS A 68 54.59 -80.12 16.13
N SER A 69 54.36 -81.39 15.81
CA SER A 69 53.24 -81.82 14.95
C SER A 69 51.88 -81.48 15.58
N GLU A 70 51.71 -81.72 16.88
CA GLU A 70 50.49 -81.35 17.61
C GLU A 70 50.25 -79.83 17.62
N LEU A 71 51.31 -79.04 17.83
CA LEU A 71 51.23 -77.57 17.83
C LEU A 71 50.89 -77.03 16.44
N THR A 72 51.54 -77.53 15.38
CA THR A 72 51.21 -77.19 13.99
C THR A 72 49.73 -77.48 13.71
N THR A 73 49.26 -78.68 14.08
CA THR A 73 47.85 -79.06 13.89
C THR A 73 46.88 -78.14 14.66
N LYS A 74 47.23 -77.74 15.89
CA LYS A 74 46.41 -76.79 16.66
C LYS A 74 46.39 -75.40 16.04
N ILE A 75 47.53 -74.92 15.55
CA ILE A 75 47.64 -73.62 14.87
C ILE A 75 46.80 -73.62 13.59
N ASP A 76 46.93 -74.65 12.75
CA ASP A 76 46.17 -74.78 11.51
C ASP A 76 44.64 -74.78 11.76
N ASN A 77 44.20 -75.46 12.83
CA ASN A 77 42.80 -75.48 13.22
C ASN A 77 42.30 -74.10 13.70
N VAL A 78 43.10 -73.38 14.48
CA VAL A 78 42.78 -72.02 14.92
C VAL A 78 42.70 -71.09 13.71
N GLU A 79 43.67 -71.15 12.80
CA GLU A 79 43.70 -70.35 11.58
C GLU A 79 42.44 -70.59 10.74
N LYS A 80 42.09 -71.86 10.50
CA LYS A 80 40.90 -72.24 9.75
C LYS A 80 39.60 -71.73 10.39
N ASN A 81 39.50 -71.79 11.71
CA ASN A 81 38.33 -71.29 12.43
C ASN A 81 38.23 -69.76 12.35
N LEU A 82 39.34 -69.05 12.51
CA LEU A 82 39.38 -67.59 12.37
C LEU A 82 39.04 -67.14 10.95
N GLN A 83 39.54 -67.83 9.92
CA GLN A 83 39.18 -67.56 8.52
C GLN A 83 37.67 -67.71 8.30
N LYS A 84 37.05 -68.76 8.86
CA LYS A 84 35.60 -68.97 8.78
C LYS A 84 34.82 -67.86 9.49
N ASP A 85 35.26 -67.44 10.67
CA ASP A 85 34.59 -66.37 11.42
C ASP A 85 34.70 -65.01 10.70
N ILE A 86 35.85 -64.72 10.10
CA ILE A 86 36.06 -63.53 9.26
C ILE A 86 35.10 -63.56 8.06
N SER A 87 35.04 -64.67 7.32
CA SER A 87 34.12 -64.80 6.18
C SER A 87 32.65 -64.64 6.60
N ASN A 88 32.26 -65.17 7.77
CA ASN A 88 30.90 -64.99 8.29
C ASN A 88 30.61 -63.54 8.69
N LEU A 89 31.60 -62.82 9.21
CA LEU A 89 31.47 -61.39 9.54
C LEU A 89 31.35 -60.53 8.28
N ASP A 90 32.13 -60.82 7.24
CA ASP A 90 32.03 -60.12 5.95
C ASP A 90 30.61 -60.24 5.37
N VAL A 91 30.05 -61.45 5.34
CA VAL A 91 28.67 -61.69 4.87
C VAL A 91 27.64 -60.90 5.72
N LYS A 92 27.82 -60.84 7.04
CA LYS A 92 26.92 -60.06 7.92
C LYS A 92 27.04 -58.56 7.66
N ILE A 93 28.26 -58.05 7.46
CA ILE A 93 28.52 -56.65 7.15
C ILE A 93 27.87 -56.28 5.81
N ASP A 94 28.03 -57.11 4.78
CA ASP A 94 27.42 -56.89 3.47
C ASP A 94 25.88 -56.91 3.55
N THR A 95 25.31 -57.81 4.33
CA THR A 95 23.86 -57.88 4.57
C THR A 95 23.35 -56.60 5.22
N VAL A 96 23.98 -56.16 6.32
CA VAL A 96 23.59 -54.92 7.03
C VAL A 96 23.74 -53.71 6.12
N LYS A 97 24.81 -53.63 5.33
CA LYS A 97 25.03 -52.55 4.37
C LYS A 97 23.90 -52.50 3.34
N SER A 98 23.53 -53.65 2.77
CA SER A 98 22.43 -53.74 1.80
C SER A 98 21.08 -53.33 2.39
N GLU A 99 20.78 -53.76 3.62
CA GLU A 99 19.55 -53.36 4.33
C GLU A 99 19.51 -51.87 4.61
N LEU A 100 20.64 -51.28 5.04
CA LEU A 100 20.74 -49.83 5.29
C LEU A 100 20.59 -49.02 4.01
N THR A 101 21.25 -49.41 2.91
CA THR A 101 21.06 -48.76 1.60
C THR A 101 19.60 -48.79 1.19
N THR A 102 18.94 -49.96 1.28
CA THR A 102 17.52 -50.10 0.94
C THR A 102 16.62 -49.21 1.81
N LYS A 103 16.91 -49.10 3.11
CA LYS A 103 16.16 -48.21 4.02
C LYS A 103 16.36 -46.74 3.67
N ILE A 104 17.59 -46.33 3.37
CA ILE A 104 17.92 -44.96 2.97
C ILE A 104 17.20 -44.59 1.68
N ASP A 105 17.27 -45.44 0.64
CA ASP A 105 16.60 -45.21 -0.65
C ASP A 105 15.07 -45.05 -0.48
N ASN A 106 14.47 -45.87 0.38
CA ASN A 106 13.03 -45.77 0.68
C ASN A 106 12.68 -44.47 1.40
N VAL A 107 13.51 -44.02 2.35
CA VAL A 107 13.33 -42.74 3.04
C VAL A 107 13.46 -41.58 2.05
N GLU A 108 14.48 -41.58 1.20
CA GLU A 108 14.69 -40.57 0.18
C GLU A 108 13.50 -40.47 -0.78
N LYS A 109 13.01 -41.62 -1.27
CA LYS A 109 11.84 -41.68 -2.16
C LYS A 109 10.57 -41.14 -1.49
N ASN A 110 10.36 -41.45 -0.21
CA ASN A 110 9.21 -40.96 0.53
C ASN A 110 9.29 -39.45 0.78
N LEU A 111 10.47 -38.94 1.17
CA LEU A 111 10.69 -37.50 1.33
C LEU A 111 10.48 -36.75 0.02
N GLN A 112 10.97 -37.29 -1.11
CA GLN A 112 10.76 -36.69 -2.42
C GLN A 112 9.28 -36.62 -2.79
N LYS A 113 8.50 -37.67 -2.47
CA LYS A 113 7.05 -37.70 -2.67
C LYS A 113 6.33 -36.66 -1.80
N ASP A 114 6.73 -36.54 -0.54
CA ASP A 114 6.14 -35.56 0.38
C ASP A 114 6.43 -34.12 -0.05
N ILE A 115 7.65 -33.83 -0.53
CA ILE A 115 8.02 -32.54 -1.12
C ILE A 115 7.13 -32.24 -2.33
N SER A 116 7.00 -33.17 -3.29
CA SER A 116 6.15 -32.96 -4.46
C SER A 116 4.67 -32.76 -4.10
N ASN A 117 4.17 -33.45 -3.08
CA ASN A 117 2.80 -33.23 -2.58
C ASN A 117 2.63 -31.84 -1.95
N LEU A 118 3.66 -31.34 -1.24
CA LEU A 118 3.65 -29.99 -0.68
C LEU A 118 3.66 -28.93 -1.77
N ASP A 119 4.47 -29.10 -2.82
CA ASP A 119 4.49 -28.18 -3.97
C ASP A 119 3.11 -28.05 -4.61
N VAL A 120 2.44 -29.19 -4.86
CA VAL A 120 1.07 -29.21 -5.40
C VAL A 120 0.07 -28.49 -4.48
N LYS A 121 0.18 -28.68 -3.15
CA LYS A 121 -0.67 -27.98 -2.18
C LYS A 121 -0.42 -26.47 -2.18
N ILE A 122 0.84 -26.05 -2.27
CA ILE A 122 1.22 -24.64 -2.34
C ILE A 122 0.65 -23.99 -3.61
N ASP A 123 0.79 -24.64 -4.76
CA ASP A 123 0.24 -24.16 -6.03
C ASP A 123 -1.29 -24.05 -6.00
N THR A 124 -1.95 -25.03 -5.39
CA THR A 124 -3.41 -25.01 -5.20
C THR A 124 -3.84 -23.82 -4.35
N VAL A 125 -3.22 -23.62 -3.18
CA VAL A 125 -3.53 -22.48 -2.29
C VAL A 125 -3.26 -21.16 -2.98
N LYS A 126 -2.16 -21.05 -3.74
CA LYS A 126 -1.83 -19.85 -4.52
C LYS A 126 -2.93 -19.54 -5.55
N SER A 127 -3.38 -20.55 -6.30
CA SER A 127 -4.44 -20.40 -7.29
C SER A 127 -5.79 -19.98 -6.67
N GLU A 128 -6.16 -20.58 -5.53
CA GLU A 128 -7.36 -20.21 -4.78
C GLU A 128 -7.30 -18.76 -4.27
N LEU A 129 -6.14 -18.33 -3.76
CA LEU A 129 -5.95 -16.97 -3.28
C LEU A 129 -6.01 -15.95 -4.42
N THR A 130 -5.36 -16.21 -5.56
CA THR A 130 -5.49 -15.37 -6.76
C THR A 130 -6.95 -15.24 -7.18
N THR A 131 -7.67 -16.36 -7.28
CA THR A 131 -9.10 -16.34 -7.65
C THR A 131 -9.95 -15.54 -6.66
N LYS A 132 -9.66 -15.62 -5.35
CA LYS A 132 -10.36 -14.83 -4.33
C LYS A 132 -10.06 -13.33 -4.47
N ILE A 133 -8.81 -12.96 -4.74
CA ILE A 133 -8.41 -11.56 -4.97
C ILE A 133 -9.13 -10.99 -6.19
N ASP A 134 -9.09 -11.70 -7.32
CA ASP A 134 -9.75 -11.26 -8.57
C ASP A 134 -11.26 -11.05 -8.37
N ASN A 135 -11.91 -11.93 -7.60
CA ASN A 135 -13.33 -11.78 -7.27
C ASN A 135 -13.61 -10.58 -6.36
N VAL A 136 -12.72 -10.27 -5.41
CA VAL A 136 -12.85 -9.08 -4.56
C VAL A 136 -12.68 -7.81 -5.40
N GLU A 137 -11.69 -7.76 -6.29
CA GLU A 137 -11.45 -6.64 -7.20
C GLU A 137 -12.69 -6.36 -8.06
N LYS A 138 -13.20 -7.38 -8.77
CA LYS A 138 -14.42 -7.25 -9.59
C LYS A 138 -15.65 -6.77 -8.80
N ASN A 139 -15.80 -7.25 -7.57
CA ASN A 139 -16.91 -6.83 -6.70
C ASN A 139 -16.77 -5.38 -6.24
N LEU A 140 -15.54 -4.90 -6.01
CA LEU A 140 -15.27 -3.51 -5.67
C LEU A 140 -15.51 -2.60 -6.87
N ASP A 141 -15.04 -2.97 -8.06
CA ASP A 141 -15.31 -2.23 -9.29
C ASP A 141 -16.81 -2.05 -9.52
N THR A 142 -17.57 -3.16 -9.43
CA THR A 142 -19.04 -3.11 -9.57
C THR A 142 -19.70 -2.20 -8.52
N LYS A 143 -19.17 -2.14 -7.29
CA LYS A 143 -19.69 -1.24 -6.25
C LYS A 143 -19.35 0.21 -6.55
N ILE A 144 -18.14 0.48 -7.06
CA ILE A 144 -17.69 1.82 -7.45
C ILE A 144 -18.55 2.34 -8.59
N ASP A 145 -18.75 1.55 -9.66
CA ASP A 145 -19.59 1.90 -10.80
C ASP A 145 -21.03 2.24 -10.38
N ASN A 146 -21.59 1.46 -9.45
CA ASN A 146 -22.93 1.72 -8.90
C ASN A 146 -23.00 3.00 -8.07
N VAL A 147 -21.94 3.33 -7.32
CA VAL A 147 -21.87 4.59 -6.56
C VAL A 147 -21.78 5.77 -7.52
N GLU A 148 -20.93 5.69 -8.55
CA GLU A 148 -20.78 6.73 -9.58
C GLU A 148 -22.11 7.01 -10.26
N LYS A 149 -22.78 5.98 -10.79
CA LYS A 149 -24.10 6.12 -11.42
C LYS A 149 -25.17 6.73 -10.50
N ASN A 150 -25.15 6.37 -9.22
CA ASN A 150 -26.08 6.92 -8.23
C ASN A 150 -25.79 8.40 -7.93
N LEU A 151 -24.51 8.80 -7.93
CA LEU A 151 -24.10 10.19 -7.76
C LEU A 151 -24.50 11.03 -8.98
N ASP A 152 -24.25 10.54 -10.20
CA ASP A 152 -24.68 11.20 -11.43
C ASP A 152 -26.18 11.45 -11.44
N THR A 153 -26.97 10.41 -11.13
CA THR A 153 -28.44 10.53 -11.05
C THR A 153 -28.88 11.56 -10.00
N LYS A 154 -28.16 11.68 -8.87
CA LYS A 154 -28.46 12.69 -7.85
C LYS A 154 -28.10 14.10 -8.33
N ILE A 155 -26.97 14.25 -9.03
CA ILE A 155 -26.53 15.52 -9.61
C ILE A 155 -27.55 15.99 -10.66
N ASP A 156 -27.96 15.14 -11.60
CA ASP A 156 -28.97 15.46 -12.62
C ASP A 156 -30.29 15.92 -12.00
N ASN A 157 -30.72 15.25 -10.93
CA ASN A 157 -31.94 15.64 -10.21
C ASN A 157 -31.81 16.99 -9.50
N VAL A 158 -30.63 17.31 -8.95
CA VAL A 158 -30.37 18.63 -8.35
C VAL A 158 -30.38 19.71 -9.43
N GLU A 159 -29.72 19.48 -10.56
CA GLU A 159 -29.67 20.40 -11.70
C GLU A 159 -31.09 20.72 -12.20
N LYS A 160 -31.89 19.69 -12.50
CA LYS A 160 -33.29 19.86 -12.94
C LYS A 160 -34.16 20.62 -11.93
N ASN A 161 -33.96 20.38 -10.64
CA ASN A 161 -34.69 21.08 -9.58
C ASN A 161 -34.27 22.56 -9.49
N LEU A 162 -33.00 22.87 -9.70
CA LEU A 162 -32.49 24.24 -9.74
C LEU A 162 -33.01 24.97 -10.98
N ASP A 163 -32.97 24.36 -12.15
CA ASP A 163 -33.54 24.92 -13.39
C ASP A 163 -35.01 25.28 -13.21
N THR A 164 -35.82 24.35 -12.66
CA THR A 164 -37.24 24.61 -12.38
C THR A 164 -37.45 25.78 -11.42
N LYS A 165 -36.57 25.94 -10.42
CA LYS A 165 -36.64 27.09 -9.49
C LYS A 165 -36.25 28.39 -10.18
N ILE A 166 -35.23 28.38 -11.03
CA ILE A 166 -34.78 29.53 -11.81
C ILE A 166 -35.90 29.97 -12.77
N ASP A 167 -36.51 29.06 -13.51
CA ASP A 167 -37.63 29.33 -14.41
C ASP A 167 -38.82 29.98 -13.69
N ASN A 168 -39.13 29.50 -12.47
CA ASN A 168 -40.20 30.07 -11.66
C ASN A 168 -39.88 31.48 -11.16
N VAL A 169 -38.62 31.72 -10.76
CA VAL A 169 -38.16 33.07 -10.38
C VAL A 169 -38.24 34.00 -11.59
N GLU A 170 -37.80 33.56 -12.77
CA GLU A 170 -37.87 34.36 -14.00
C GLU A 170 -39.32 34.73 -14.35
N LYS A 171 -40.25 33.78 -14.32
CA LYS A 171 -41.69 34.03 -14.55
C LYS A 171 -42.29 35.02 -13.55
N ASN A 172 -41.93 34.90 -12.28
CA ASN A 172 -42.40 35.82 -11.25
C ASN A 172 -41.87 37.24 -11.48
N LEU A 173 -40.58 37.38 -11.80
CA LEU A 173 -39.97 38.67 -12.13
C LEU A 173 -40.60 39.31 -13.38
N GLN A 174 -40.85 38.52 -14.43
CA GLN A 174 -41.56 38.99 -15.63
C GLN A 174 -42.97 39.51 -15.28
N LYS A 175 -43.71 38.79 -14.42
CA LYS A 175 -45.04 39.22 -13.96
C LYS A 175 -44.99 40.52 -13.14
N ASP A 176 -44.01 40.64 -12.24
CA ASP A 176 -43.82 41.83 -11.42
C ASP A 176 -43.44 43.03 -12.27
N MET A 177 -42.55 42.85 -13.26
CA MET A 177 -42.21 43.89 -14.25
C MET A 177 -43.44 44.35 -15.04
N PHE A 178 -44.24 43.43 -15.57
CA PHE A 178 -45.46 43.77 -16.30
C PHE A 178 -46.48 44.52 -15.43
N SER A 179 -46.65 44.12 -14.17
CA SER A 179 -47.52 44.85 -13.24
C SER A 179 -46.98 46.24 -12.92
N LEU A 180 -45.67 46.42 -12.81
CA LEU A 180 -45.04 47.71 -12.59
C LEU A 180 -45.22 48.63 -13.80
N GLU A 181 -45.03 48.10 -15.01
CA GLU A 181 -45.25 48.80 -16.28
C GLU A 181 -46.68 49.33 -16.38
N GLN A 182 -47.70 48.49 -16.15
CA GLN A 182 -49.10 48.94 -16.15
C GLN A 182 -49.39 50.02 -15.09
N ARG A 183 -48.81 49.91 -13.89
CA ARG A 183 -48.99 50.93 -12.84
C ARG A 183 -48.35 52.26 -13.22
N LEU A 184 -47.20 52.23 -13.90
CA LEU A 184 -46.54 53.43 -14.41
C LEU A 184 -47.37 54.08 -15.52
N GLU A 185 -47.90 53.28 -16.45
CA GLU A 185 -48.75 53.77 -17.54
C GLU A 185 -50.03 54.44 -17.01
N ILE A 186 -50.75 53.82 -16.06
CA ILE A 186 -51.93 54.42 -15.41
C ILE A 186 -51.57 55.74 -14.71
N LYS A 187 -50.44 55.81 -14.01
CA LYS A 187 -49.99 57.05 -13.34
C LYS A 187 -49.64 58.15 -14.34
N LEU A 188 -48.99 57.82 -15.45
CA LEU A 188 -48.68 58.76 -16.52
C LEU A 188 -49.96 59.32 -17.14
N GLU A 189 -50.92 58.46 -17.46
CA GLU A 189 -52.21 58.87 -18.02
C GLU A 189 -52.98 59.79 -17.06
N ALA A 190 -53.03 59.45 -15.78
CA ALA A 190 -53.65 60.29 -14.75
C ALA A 190 -52.98 61.66 -14.61
N ASN A 191 -51.64 61.70 -14.64
CA ASN A 191 -50.88 62.95 -14.60
C ASN A 191 -51.11 63.81 -15.84
N ASN A 192 -51.14 63.20 -17.03
CA ASN A 192 -51.42 63.88 -18.29
C ASN A 192 -52.83 64.48 -18.29
N LYS A 193 -53.83 63.72 -17.84
CA LYS A 193 -55.21 64.21 -17.70
C LYS A 193 -55.31 65.39 -16.73
N LEU A 194 -54.68 65.30 -15.55
CA LEU A 194 -54.65 66.39 -14.58
C LEU A 194 -53.98 67.65 -15.13
N LEU A 195 -52.91 67.49 -15.91
CA LEU A 195 -52.22 68.61 -16.55
C LEU A 195 -53.11 69.28 -17.60
N LEU A 196 -53.85 68.49 -18.39
CA LEU A 196 -54.81 68.98 -19.38
C LEU A 196 -55.95 69.76 -18.73
N GLU A 197 -56.57 69.21 -17.67
CA GLU A 197 -57.63 69.88 -16.90
C GLU A 197 -57.16 71.23 -16.32
N LYS A 198 -55.92 71.28 -15.79
CA LYS A 198 -55.31 72.52 -15.29
C LYS A 198 -55.09 73.54 -16.41
N LEU A 199 -54.66 73.09 -17.60
CA LEU A 199 -54.45 73.96 -18.76
C LEU A 199 -55.79 74.54 -19.25
N GLU A 200 -56.82 73.71 -19.36
CA GLU A 200 -58.18 74.14 -19.74
C GLU A 200 -58.76 75.14 -18.74
N ALA A 201 -58.64 74.88 -17.43
CA ALA A 201 -59.08 75.80 -16.39
C ALA A 201 -58.34 77.15 -16.45
N ASN A 202 -57.02 77.13 -16.67
CA ASN A 202 -56.23 78.35 -16.84
C ASN A 202 -56.66 79.13 -18.08
N ASN A 203 -56.91 78.45 -19.21
CA ASN A 203 -57.38 79.07 -20.44
C ASN A 203 -58.76 79.70 -20.26
N LYS A 204 -59.69 79.02 -19.57
CA LYS A 204 -61.02 79.56 -19.25
C LYS A 204 -60.92 80.82 -18.39
N LEU A 205 -60.10 80.79 -17.33
CA LEU A 205 -59.88 81.95 -16.46
C LEU A 205 -59.27 83.14 -17.23
N LEU A 206 -58.35 82.87 -18.16
CA LEU A 206 -57.77 83.91 -19.02
C LEU A 206 -58.82 84.53 -19.93
N LEU A 207 -59.72 83.71 -20.50
CA LEU A 207 -60.84 84.17 -21.33
C LEU A 207 -61.82 85.03 -20.52
N GLU A 208 -62.23 84.60 -19.33
CA GLU A 208 -63.10 85.38 -18.42
C GLU A 208 -62.46 86.73 -18.06
N LYS A 209 -61.15 86.77 -17.79
CA LYS A 209 -60.41 88.02 -17.54
C LYS A 209 -60.39 88.94 -18.78
N LEU A 210 -60.22 88.39 -19.97
CA LEU A 210 -60.26 89.14 -21.23
C LEU A 210 -61.65 89.74 -21.47
N GLU A 211 -62.71 88.95 -21.29
CA GLU A 211 -64.10 89.40 -21.42
C GLU A 211 -64.44 90.49 -20.41
N ALA A 212 -64.05 90.33 -19.14
CA ALA A 212 -64.23 91.34 -18.12
C ALA A 212 -63.50 92.65 -18.46
N ASN A 213 -62.26 92.57 -18.93
CA ASN A 213 -61.50 93.74 -19.38
C ASN A 213 -62.18 94.43 -20.58
N SER A 214 -62.68 93.67 -21.56
CA SER A 214 -63.42 94.22 -22.70
C SER A 214 -64.72 94.91 -22.26
N LYS A 215 -65.46 94.34 -21.31
CA LYS A 215 -66.67 94.96 -20.76
C LYS A 215 -66.37 96.29 -20.05
N VAL A 216 -65.33 96.33 -19.20
CA VAL A 216 -64.89 97.57 -18.53
C VAL A 216 -64.44 98.63 -19.53
N LEU A 217 -63.74 98.24 -20.61
CA LEU A 217 -63.37 99.15 -21.70
C LEU A 217 -64.61 99.70 -22.41
N LEU A 218 -65.61 98.87 -22.68
CA LEU A 218 -66.87 99.28 -23.29
C LEU A 218 -67.62 100.29 -22.40
N GLU A 219 -67.77 99.99 -21.11
CA GLU A 219 -68.41 100.87 -20.12
C GLU A 219 -67.68 102.23 -20.03
N LYS A 220 -66.33 102.22 -20.02
CA LYS A 220 -65.53 103.47 -20.06
C LYS A 220 -65.75 104.26 -21.35
N LEU A 221 -65.87 103.59 -22.49
CA LEU A 221 -66.09 104.22 -23.79
C LEU A 221 -67.50 104.82 -23.88
N GLU A 222 -68.51 104.11 -23.39
CA GLU A 222 -69.89 104.60 -23.25
C GLU A 222 -69.97 105.80 -22.31
N ALA A 223 -69.31 105.73 -21.15
CA ALA A 223 -69.24 106.85 -20.21
C ALA A 223 -68.55 108.08 -20.84
N ASN A 224 -67.43 107.88 -21.55
CA ASN A 224 -66.75 108.96 -22.29
C ASN A 224 -67.64 109.56 -23.39
N ASN A 225 -68.37 108.72 -24.13
CA ASN A 225 -69.32 109.19 -25.14
C ASN A 225 -70.47 109.99 -24.51
N LYS A 226 -70.99 109.54 -23.35
CA LYS A 226 -72.02 110.28 -22.61
C LYS A 226 -71.52 111.65 -22.15
N VAL A 227 -70.33 111.71 -21.52
CA VAL A 227 -69.69 112.97 -21.11
C VAL A 227 -69.44 113.87 -22.32
N SER A 228 -68.98 113.33 -23.44
CA SER A 228 -68.77 114.10 -24.67
C SER A 228 -70.08 114.67 -25.22
N SER A 229 -71.17 113.88 -25.19
CA SER A 229 -72.50 114.34 -25.58
C SER A 229 -73.05 115.43 -24.66
N GLU A 230 -72.80 115.35 -23.35
CA GLU A 230 -73.19 116.37 -22.38
C GLU A 230 -72.37 117.66 -22.58
N LYS A 231 -71.06 117.56 -22.79
CA LYS A 231 -70.22 118.71 -23.16
C LYS A 231 -70.66 119.36 -24.47
N LEU A 232 -71.08 118.57 -25.47
CA LEU A 232 -71.67 119.07 -26.71
C LEU A 232 -73.01 119.79 -26.47
N LYS A 233 -73.88 119.24 -25.63
CA LYS A 233 -75.14 119.90 -25.22
C LYS A 233 -74.87 121.23 -24.50
N VAL A 234 -73.90 121.26 -23.58
CA VAL A 234 -73.50 122.49 -22.88
C VAL A 234 -72.89 123.49 -23.85
N SER A 235 -72.00 123.06 -24.75
CA SER A 235 -71.46 123.93 -25.81
C SER A 235 -72.57 124.48 -26.70
N ASN A 236 -73.54 123.66 -27.11
CA ASN A 236 -74.70 124.13 -27.87
C ASN A 236 -75.52 125.16 -27.07
N ARG A 237 -75.75 124.96 -25.77
CA ARG A 237 -76.43 125.95 -24.91
C ARG A 237 -75.64 127.26 -24.84
N ILE A 238 -74.32 127.20 -24.67
CA ILE A 238 -73.45 128.37 -24.64
C ILE A 238 -73.48 129.09 -26.00
N VAL A 239 -73.39 128.36 -27.11
CA VAL A 239 -73.48 128.92 -28.47
C VAL A 239 -74.85 129.59 -28.68
N ILE A 240 -75.95 128.96 -28.28
CA ILE A 240 -77.30 129.56 -28.35
C ILE A 240 -77.35 130.85 -27.52
N ILE A 241 -76.81 130.86 -26.30
CA ILE A 241 -76.77 132.07 -25.47
C ILE A 241 -75.94 133.17 -26.14
N ALA A 242 -74.73 132.86 -26.60
CA ALA A 242 -73.81 133.83 -27.18
C ALA A 242 -74.29 134.38 -28.54
N VAL A 243 -74.90 133.54 -29.38
CA VAL A 243 -75.30 133.90 -30.76
C VAL A 243 -76.74 134.39 -30.85
N VAL A 244 -77.65 133.88 -30.00
CA VAL A 244 -79.07 134.23 -30.07
C VAL A 244 -79.46 135.18 -28.94
N VAL A 245 -79.21 134.80 -27.68
CA VAL A 245 -79.75 135.50 -26.50
C VAL A 245 -79.03 136.81 -26.22
N VAL A 246 -77.69 136.84 -26.27
CA VAL A 246 -76.92 138.05 -26.00
C VAL A 246 -77.19 139.14 -27.05
N PRO A 247 -77.18 138.86 -28.37
CA PRO A 247 -77.49 139.87 -29.38
C PRO A 247 -78.93 140.37 -29.31
N THR A 248 -79.90 139.50 -28.98
CA THR A 248 -81.30 139.92 -28.77
C THR A 248 -81.45 140.78 -27.52
N ALA A 249 -80.83 140.42 -26.39
CA ALA A 249 -80.84 141.26 -25.18
C ALA A 249 -80.19 142.64 -25.43
N ILE A 250 -79.08 142.69 -26.16
CA ILE A 250 -78.43 143.94 -26.57
C ILE A 250 -79.38 144.78 -27.43
N SER A 251 -80.09 144.17 -28.40
CA SER A 251 -81.08 144.87 -29.24
C SER A 251 -82.30 145.41 -28.46
N ILE A 252 -82.70 144.75 -27.37
CA ILE A 252 -83.83 145.20 -26.53
C ILE A 252 -83.41 146.34 -25.58
N LEU A 253 -82.20 146.29 -25.01
CA LEU A 253 -81.73 147.32 -24.08
C LEU A 253 -81.25 148.59 -24.76
N THR A 254 -80.77 148.50 -26.01
CA THR A 254 -80.26 149.69 -26.73
C THR A 254 -81.28 150.83 -26.79
N PRO A 255 -82.55 150.62 -27.19
CA PRO A 255 -83.58 151.66 -27.18
C PRO A 255 -83.79 152.31 -25.81
N PHE A 256 -83.75 151.51 -24.74
CA PHE A 256 -84.01 151.98 -23.37
C PHE A 256 -82.86 152.82 -22.81
N ILE A 257 -81.61 152.43 -23.09
CA ILE A 257 -80.44 153.23 -22.71
C ILE A 257 -80.38 154.52 -23.53
N THR A 258 -80.66 154.49 -24.84
CA THR A 258 -80.75 155.72 -25.64
C THR A 258 -81.87 156.65 -25.15
N SER A 259 -82.99 156.10 -24.67
CA SER A 259 -84.09 156.87 -24.10
C SER A 259 -83.72 157.52 -22.75
N LEU A 260 -82.93 156.83 -21.90
CA LEU A 260 -82.47 157.39 -20.62
C LEU A 260 -81.42 158.49 -20.81
N ILE A 261 -80.51 158.32 -21.78
CA ILE A 261 -79.50 159.33 -22.09
C ILE A 261 -80.14 160.58 -22.74
N SER A 262 -81.16 160.40 -23.60
CA SER A 262 -81.84 161.53 -24.25
C SER A 262 -82.67 162.39 -23.28
N ASN A 263 -83.18 161.83 -22.19
CA ASN A 263 -83.94 162.58 -21.18
C ASN A 263 -83.06 163.31 -20.15
N TYR A 264 -81.74 163.10 -20.19
CA TYR A 264 -80.79 163.82 -19.33
C TYR A 264 -80.18 165.05 -20.02
N PHE A 265 -80.45 165.26 -21.31
CA PHE A 265 -79.87 166.36 -22.12
C PHE A 265 -80.88 167.38 -22.68
N LYS A 266 -82.08 167.50 -22.09
CA LYS A 266 -82.98 168.64 -22.31
C LYS A 266 -83.71 169.05 -21.05
#